data_AF-A0A2V8STX4-F1
#
_entry.id   AF-A0A2V8STX4-F1
#
_cell.length_a   1.000
_cell.length_b   1.000
_cell.length_c   1.000
_cell.angle_alpha   90.00
_cell.angle_beta   90.00
_cell.angle_gamma   90.00
#
_symmetry.space_group_name_H-M   'P 1'
#
loop_
_entity.id
_entity.type
_entity.pdbx_description
1 polymer ?
#
loop_
_entity_poly.entity_id
_entity_poly.type
_entity_poly.pdbx_seq_one_letter_code
_entity_poly.pdbx_strand_id
1 'polypeptide(L)'
;MARHQRMRSLALALGILLSGSTAVPAQQKNKSADQQDVPERQRNVKKEHSNMFKKWIEEDVAYIITSEERKAWNKLQTDEEREQFIEAFWRRRDPDPDTEANEYLEEHYERIAYANQHFASGIPGWKTDRGRIYIMYGPPNEKE
;
A
#
# COMPACT_ATOMS: atom_id res chain seq x y z
N MET A 1 51.93 37.64 27.92
CA MET A 1 51.51 37.06 29.21
C MET A 1 51.81 35.58 29.20
N ALA A 2 52.23 35.06 30.34
CA ALA A 2 53.05 33.87 30.49
C ALA A 2 52.26 32.60 30.85
N ARG A 3 53.04 31.50 30.88
CA ARG A 3 52.86 30.21 31.59
C ARG A 3 52.23 29.08 30.77
N HIS A 4 53.00 28.03 30.41
CA HIS A 4 53.46 26.92 31.26
C HIS A 4 52.26 26.16 31.87
N GLN A 5 52.14 24.83 31.87
CA GLN A 5 53.01 23.71 31.52
C GLN A 5 52.15 22.43 31.54
N ARG A 6 52.62 21.39 30.84
CA ARG A 6 52.14 20.00 30.79
C ARG A 6 51.91 19.40 32.18
N MET A 7 51.01 18.41 32.28
CA MET A 7 51.26 17.20 33.08
C MET A 7 50.32 16.04 32.71
N ARG A 8 50.95 14.93 32.33
CA ARG A 8 50.38 13.57 32.29
C ARG A 8 50.56 12.96 33.67
N SER A 9 49.57 12.22 34.17
CA SER A 9 49.76 11.30 35.29
C SER A 9 48.98 10.00 35.03
N LEU A 10 49.73 8.90 34.88
CA LEU A 10 49.27 7.53 35.07
C LEU A 10 49.08 7.30 36.58
N ALA A 11 48.05 6.52 36.95
CA ALA A 11 48.06 5.74 38.18
C ALA A 11 47.57 4.33 37.87
N LEU A 12 48.51 3.38 37.98
CA LEU A 12 48.26 1.94 38.06
C LEU A 12 47.83 1.61 39.49
N ALA A 13 46.79 0.80 39.66
CA ALA A 13 46.58 0.06 40.91
C ALA A 13 46.18 -1.39 40.54
N LEU A 14 47.08 -2.31 40.87
CA LEU A 14 46.94 -3.75 40.75
C LEU A 14 46.59 -4.30 42.14
N GLY A 15 45.55 -5.13 42.23
CA GLY A 15 45.21 -5.91 43.43
C GLY A 15 44.62 -7.27 43.02
N ILE A 16 45.25 -8.35 43.48
CA ILE A 16 45.00 -9.77 43.15
C ILE A 16 44.27 -10.46 44.33
N LEU A 17 43.46 -11.49 44.02
CA LEU A 17 43.12 -12.76 44.75
C LEU A 17 41.60 -12.97 44.93
N LEU A 18 40.94 -13.90 44.19
CA LEU A 18 40.74 -15.36 44.42
C LEU A 18 40.32 -15.67 45.88
N SER A 19 39.19 -16.31 46.24
CA SER A 19 38.37 -17.36 45.59
C SER A 19 37.01 -17.48 46.28
N GLY A 20 35.97 -17.94 45.58
CA GLY A 20 34.69 -18.37 46.18
C GLY A 20 33.67 -18.80 45.14
N SER A 21 33.60 -20.11 44.88
CA SER A 21 32.72 -20.72 43.87
C SER A 21 31.26 -20.79 44.32
N THR A 22 30.34 -20.31 43.48
CA THR A 22 29.01 -20.92 43.34
C THR A 22 28.70 -21.09 41.86
N ALA A 23 28.37 -22.34 41.49
CA ALA A 23 27.98 -22.71 40.15
C ALA A 23 26.67 -22.01 39.78
N VAL A 24 26.66 -21.30 38.65
CA VAL A 24 25.42 -20.84 38.00
C VAL A 24 25.20 -21.72 36.77
N PRO A 25 24.04 -22.37 36.62
CA PRO A 25 23.82 -23.32 35.54
C PRO A 25 23.62 -22.60 34.19
N ALA A 26 24.13 -23.26 33.16
CA ALA A 26 23.56 -23.39 31.82
C ALA A 26 22.84 -22.17 31.22
N GLN A 27 23.61 -21.45 30.39
CA GLN A 27 23.24 -21.06 29.03
C GLN A 27 21.77 -20.65 28.84
N GLN A 28 21.51 -19.35 29.04
CA GLN A 28 20.37 -18.69 28.43
C GLN A 28 20.35 -19.05 26.94
N LYS A 29 19.26 -19.72 26.57
CA LYS A 29 18.87 -19.98 25.19
C LYS A 29 18.63 -18.61 24.54
N ASN A 30 19.69 -18.00 24.01
CA ASN A 30 19.59 -16.87 23.10
C ASN A 30 18.95 -17.38 21.80
N LYS A 31 17.62 -17.50 21.81
CA LYS A 31 16.83 -17.41 20.60
C LYS A 31 16.74 -15.93 20.26
N SER A 32 17.80 -15.41 19.65
CA SER A 32 17.74 -14.21 18.82
C SER A 32 16.93 -14.58 17.58
N ALA A 33 15.61 -14.64 17.74
CA ALA A 33 14.68 -14.58 16.63
C ALA A 33 14.53 -13.10 16.31
N ASP A 34 15.17 -12.72 15.20
CA ASP A 34 15.01 -11.48 14.46
C ASP A 34 13.52 -11.19 14.22
N GLN A 35 12.87 -10.55 15.20
CA GLN A 35 11.58 -9.89 15.04
C GLN A 35 11.87 -8.40 15.11
N GLN A 36 12.34 -7.85 14.00
CA GLN A 36 12.37 -6.42 13.79
C GLN A 36 10.94 -5.90 13.85
N ASP A 37 10.65 -5.18 14.93
CA ASP A 37 9.40 -4.46 15.16
C ASP A 37 9.25 -3.37 14.09
N VAL A 38 8.64 -3.72 12.97
CA VAL A 38 8.28 -2.74 11.93
C VAL A 38 7.26 -1.80 12.60
N PRO A 39 7.54 -0.48 12.74
CA PRO A 39 6.70 0.41 13.50
C PRO A 39 5.24 0.32 13.04
N GLU A 40 4.29 0.17 13.95
CA GLU A 40 2.85 -0.03 13.69
C GLU A 40 2.30 0.91 12.60
N ARG A 41 2.76 2.17 12.58
CA ARG A 41 2.44 3.16 11.54
C ARG A 41 2.78 2.68 10.12
N GLN A 42 3.97 2.11 9.91
CA GLN A 42 4.39 1.61 8.59
C GLN A 42 3.56 0.38 8.19
N ARG A 43 3.20 -0.49 9.14
CA ARG A 43 2.33 -1.64 8.88
C ARG A 43 0.93 -1.20 8.43
N ASN A 44 0.38 -0.17 9.08
CA ASN A 44 -0.93 0.35 8.75
C ASN A 44 -0.93 1.00 7.35
N VAL A 45 0.08 1.80 7.01
CA VAL A 45 0.21 2.39 5.67
C VAL A 45 0.27 1.32 4.59
N LYS A 46 1.10 0.28 4.75
CA LYS A 46 1.16 -0.84 3.80
C LYS A 46 -0.17 -1.57 3.63
N LYS A 47 -0.92 -1.72 4.73
CA LYS A 47 -2.25 -2.35 4.69
C LYS A 47 -3.26 -1.48 3.94
N GLU A 48 -3.27 -0.18 4.18
CA GLU A 48 -4.15 0.76 3.47
C GLU A 48 -3.84 0.79 1.96
N HIS A 49 -2.57 0.86 1.56
CA HIS A 49 -2.18 0.79 0.14
C HIS A 49 -2.63 -0.52 -0.50
N SER A 50 -2.39 -1.65 0.15
CA SER A 50 -2.84 -2.96 -0.33
C SER A 50 -4.37 -3.02 -0.46
N ASN A 51 -5.11 -2.43 0.47
CA ASN A 51 -6.57 -2.35 0.40
C ASN A 51 -7.03 -1.46 -0.77
N MET A 52 -6.33 -0.36 -1.04
CA MET A 52 -6.67 0.57 -2.11
C MET A 52 -6.54 -0.10 -3.49
N PHE A 53 -5.42 -0.77 -3.75
CA PHE A 53 -5.22 -1.51 -5.01
C PHE A 53 -6.21 -2.66 -5.17
N LYS A 54 -6.52 -3.36 -4.08
CA LYS A 54 -7.52 -4.42 -4.08
C LYS A 54 -8.91 -3.88 -4.44
N LYS A 55 -9.32 -2.79 -3.80
CA LYS A 55 -10.59 -2.14 -4.09
C LYS A 55 -10.65 -1.70 -5.55
N TRP A 56 -9.59 -1.06 -6.05
CA TRP A 56 -9.54 -0.59 -7.42
C TRP A 56 -9.78 -1.73 -8.43
N ILE A 57 -9.08 -2.86 -8.30
CA ILE A 57 -9.19 -3.98 -9.26
C ILE A 57 -10.48 -4.81 -9.11
N GLU A 58 -11.03 -4.89 -7.90
CA GLU A 58 -12.22 -5.69 -7.59
C GLU A 58 -13.53 -4.92 -7.70
N GLU A 59 -13.49 -3.59 -7.55
CA GLU A 59 -14.68 -2.73 -7.54
C GLU A 59 -14.62 -1.72 -8.68
N ASP A 60 -13.67 -0.78 -8.62
CA ASP A 60 -13.68 0.40 -9.50
C ASP A 60 -13.62 0.02 -10.98
N VAL A 61 -12.71 -0.88 -11.39
CA VAL A 61 -12.56 -1.27 -12.80
C VAL A 61 -13.14 -2.63 -13.14
N ALA A 62 -13.92 -3.23 -12.22
CA ALA A 62 -14.36 -4.63 -12.30
C ALA A 62 -15.04 -5.01 -13.64
N TYR A 63 -15.76 -4.07 -14.25
CA TYR A 63 -16.53 -4.29 -15.47
C TYR A 63 -15.83 -3.84 -16.76
N ILE A 64 -14.77 -3.03 -16.67
CA ILE A 64 -14.08 -2.44 -17.82
C ILE A 64 -12.67 -2.99 -18.03
N ILE A 65 -12.12 -3.69 -17.03
CA ILE A 65 -10.84 -4.38 -17.15
C ILE A 65 -10.97 -5.65 -17.99
N THR A 66 -10.10 -5.82 -18.97
CA THR A 66 -10.07 -7.02 -19.81
C THR A 66 -9.43 -8.21 -19.09
N SER A 67 -9.62 -9.42 -19.64
CA SER A 67 -9.04 -10.63 -19.06
C SER A 67 -7.50 -10.60 -19.11
N GLU A 68 -6.95 -9.99 -20.17
CA GLU A 68 -5.54 -9.80 -20.43
C GLU A 68 -4.93 -8.78 -19.47
N GLU A 69 -5.60 -7.64 -19.27
CA GLU A 69 -5.24 -6.62 -18.30
C GLU A 69 -5.24 -7.20 -16.87
N ARG A 70 -6.25 -7.99 -16.51
CA ARG A 70 -6.31 -8.67 -15.21
C ARG A 70 -5.18 -9.69 -15.02
N LYS A 71 -4.82 -10.43 -16.08
CA LYS A 71 -3.64 -11.33 -16.05
C LYS A 71 -2.35 -10.55 -15.87
N ALA A 72 -2.20 -9.38 -16.49
CA ALA A 72 -1.04 -8.52 -16.31
C ALA A 72 -0.97 -7.96 -14.89
N TRP A 73 -2.08 -7.45 -14.35
CA TRP A 73 -2.21 -6.98 -12.96
C TRP A 73 -1.74 -8.01 -11.94
N ASN A 74 -2.14 -9.28 -12.12
CA ASN A 74 -1.79 -10.36 -11.19
C ASN A 74 -0.28 -10.69 -11.16
N LYS A 75 0.51 -10.21 -12.14
CA LYS A 75 1.96 -10.41 -12.17
C LYS A 75 2.73 -9.31 -11.43
N LEU A 76 2.09 -8.18 -11.14
CA LEU A 76 2.72 -7.02 -10.50
C LEU A 76 3.03 -7.32 -9.03
N GLN A 77 4.25 -7.03 -8.61
CA GLN A 77 4.75 -7.36 -7.26
C GLN A 77 4.79 -6.13 -6.37
N THR A 78 5.19 -4.99 -6.92
CA THR A 78 5.42 -3.75 -6.18
C THR A 78 4.25 -2.78 -6.30
N ASP A 79 4.14 -1.85 -5.35
CA ASP A 79 3.11 -0.81 -5.37
C ASP A 79 3.36 0.19 -6.52
N GLU A 80 4.62 0.52 -6.79
CA GLU A 80 5.05 1.34 -7.93
C GLU A 80 4.56 0.75 -9.27
N GLU A 81 4.74 -0.56 -9.47
CA GLU A 81 4.24 -1.23 -10.68
C GLU A 81 2.71 -1.15 -10.80
N ARG A 82 1.98 -1.20 -9.67
CA ARG A 82 0.52 -1.08 -9.64
C ARG A 82 0.07 0.34 -9.97
N GLU A 83 0.75 1.34 -9.41
CA GLU A 83 0.48 2.76 -9.69
C GLU A 83 0.70 3.07 -11.18
N GLN A 84 1.84 2.65 -11.74
CA GLN A 84 2.14 2.80 -13.17
C GLN A 84 1.12 2.06 -14.05
N PHE A 85 0.66 0.89 -13.61
CA PHE A 85 -0.41 0.17 -14.32
C PHE A 85 -1.72 0.95 -14.30
N ILE A 86 -2.12 1.54 -13.18
CA ILE A 86 -3.34 2.34 -13.05
C ILE A 86 -3.26 3.58 -13.95
N GLU A 87 -2.13 4.30 -13.93
CA GLU A 87 -1.91 5.45 -14.80
C GLU A 87 -2.03 5.06 -16.28
N ALA A 88 -1.32 4.01 -16.70
CA ALA A 88 -1.39 3.52 -18.07
C ALA A 88 -2.78 2.97 -18.43
N PHE A 89 -3.51 2.43 -17.46
CA PHE A 89 -4.87 1.89 -17.63
C PHE A 89 -5.84 2.98 -18.09
N TRP A 90 -5.78 4.13 -17.45
CA TRP A 90 -6.65 5.28 -17.72
C TRP A 90 -6.16 6.11 -18.90
N ARG A 91 -4.85 6.36 -19.00
CA ARG A 91 -4.26 7.12 -20.12
C ARG A 91 -4.62 6.55 -21.50
N ARG A 92 -4.68 5.22 -21.65
CA ARG A 92 -5.08 4.59 -22.94
C ARG A 92 -6.58 4.66 -23.24
N ARG A 93 -7.40 5.01 -22.24
CA ARG A 93 -8.86 5.19 -22.34
C ARG A 93 -9.24 6.68 -22.40
N ASP A 94 -8.24 7.56 -22.36
CA ASP A 94 -8.42 9.00 -22.46
C ASP A 94 -8.90 9.41 -23.85
N PRO A 95 -10.10 9.99 -24.00
CA PRO A 95 -10.58 10.45 -25.30
C PRO A 95 -9.81 11.67 -25.82
N ASP A 96 -9.37 12.56 -24.92
CA ASP A 96 -8.68 13.80 -25.27
C ASP A 96 -7.42 13.99 -24.40
N PRO A 97 -6.27 13.40 -24.77
CA PRO A 97 -5.04 13.49 -23.99
C PRO A 97 -4.40 14.89 -23.99
N ASP A 98 -4.96 15.85 -24.73
CA ASP A 98 -4.50 17.24 -24.73
C ASP A 98 -5.10 18.05 -23.56
N THR A 99 -6.10 17.50 -22.85
CA THR A 99 -6.66 18.09 -21.63
C THR A 99 -5.92 17.57 -20.39
N GLU A 100 -6.04 18.29 -19.28
CA GLU A 100 -5.47 17.85 -17.99
C GLU A 100 -6.31 16.73 -17.34
N ALA A 101 -7.59 16.64 -17.69
CA ALA A 101 -8.55 15.75 -17.08
C ALA A 101 -8.91 14.60 -18.03
N ASN A 102 -8.92 13.37 -17.53
CA ASN A 102 -9.34 12.23 -18.34
C ASN A 102 -10.88 12.12 -18.30
N GLU A 103 -11.58 12.50 -19.37
CA GLU A 103 -13.04 12.58 -19.35
C GLU A 103 -13.70 11.20 -19.17
N TYR A 104 -13.06 10.14 -19.68
CA TYR A 104 -13.56 8.77 -19.51
C TYR A 104 -13.45 8.30 -18.05
N LEU A 105 -12.36 8.65 -17.36
CA LEU A 105 -12.17 8.38 -15.94
C LEU A 105 -13.25 9.05 -15.11
N GLU A 106 -13.49 10.34 -15.36
CA GLU A 106 -14.51 11.14 -14.66
C GLU A 106 -15.89 10.52 -14.87
N GLU A 107 -16.29 10.31 -16.12
CA GLU A 107 -17.58 9.73 -16.45
C GLU A 107 -17.76 8.33 -15.82
N HIS A 108 -16.72 7.50 -15.84
CA HIS A 108 -16.78 6.16 -15.26
C HIS A 108 -17.05 6.20 -13.75
N TYR A 109 -16.38 7.07 -13.02
CA TYR A 109 -16.63 7.23 -11.58
C TYR A 109 -17.99 7.87 -11.28
N GLU A 110 -18.46 8.81 -12.12
CA GLU A 110 -19.81 9.34 -12.04
C GLU A 110 -20.86 8.23 -12.23
N ARG A 111 -20.66 7.32 -13.19
CA ARG A 111 -21.56 6.20 -13.43
C ARG A 111 -21.60 5.22 -12.25
N ILE A 112 -20.47 4.97 -11.58
CA ILE A 112 -20.43 4.16 -10.34
C ILE A 112 -21.23 4.85 -9.24
N ALA A 113 -21.03 6.15 -9.05
CA ALA A 113 -21.75 6.93 -8.04
C ALA A 113 -23.26 6.92 -8.32
N TYR A 114 -23.66 7.17 -9.57
CA TYR A 114 -25.04 7.11 -10.01
C TYR A 114 -25.65 5.74 -9.75
N ALA A 115 -24.95 4.66 -10.13
CA ALA A 115 -25.43 3.31 -9.92
C ALA A 115 -25.67 3.02 -8.43
N ASN A 116 -24.73 3.41 -7.57
CA ASN A 116 -24.87 3.25 -6.12
C ASN A 116 -26.04 4.05 -5.53
N GLN A 117 -26.29 5.25 -6.05
CA GLN A 117 -27.40 6.09 -5.59
C GLN A 117 -28.77 5.57 -6.05
N HIS A 118 -28.88 5.08 -7.29
CA HIS A 118 -30.18 4.80 -7.91
C HIS A 118 -30.56 3.32 -7.94
N PHE A 119 -29.59 2.41 -7.86
CA PHE A 119 -29.83 0.97 -8.07
C PHE A 119 -29.51 0.12 -6.84
N ALA A 120 -29.10 0.71 -5.71
CA ALA A 120 -28.88 -0.05 -4.48
C ALA A 120 -30.17 -0.77 -4.03
N SER A 121 -30.03 -2.05 -3.67
CA SER A 121 -31.15 -2.93 -3.31
C SER A 121 -30.72 -4.02 -2.33
N GLY A 122 -30.24 -3.61 -1.15
CA GLY A 122 -29.63 -4.51 -0.15
C GLY A 122 -28.18 -4.91 -0.48
N ILE A 123 -27.75 -4.70 -1.73
CA ILE A 123 -26.36 -4.68 -2.18
C ILE A 123 -26.03 -3.31 -2.78
N PRO A 124 -24.74 -2.90 -2.82
CA PRO A 124 -24.31 -1.70 -3.53
C PRO A 124 -24.80 -1.70 -4.98
N GLY A 125 -25.26 -0.53 -5.46
CA GLY A 125 -25.86 -0.42 -6.77
C GLY A 125 -24.93 -0.82 -7.91
N TRP A 126 -23.63 -0.55 -7.80
CA TRP A 126 -22.63 -1.02 -8.78
C TRP A 126 -22.62 -2.55 -8.95
N LYS A 127 -22.95 -3.31 -7.89
CA LYS A 127 -23.03 -4.79 -7.93
C LYS A 127 -24.33 -5.34 -8.52
N THR A 128 -25.33 -4.51 -8.74
CA THR A 128 -26.60 -4.95 -9.34
C THR A 128 -26.46 -5.12 -10.84
N ASP A 129 -27.30 -5.96 -11.46
CA ASP A 129 -27.32 -6.10 -12.92
C ASP A 129 -27.57 -4.77 -13.63
N ARG A 130 -28.49 -3.96 -13.09
CA ARG A 130 -28.79 -2.63 -13.64
C ARG A 130 -27.60 -1.68 -13.50
N GLY A 131 -26.92 -1.67 -12.36
CA GLY A 131 -25.73 -0.85 -12.16
C GLY A 131 -24.57 -1.26 -13.04
N ARG A 132 -24.34 -2.57 -13.21
CA ARG A 132 -23.36 -3.09 -14.14
C ARG A 132 -23.61 -2.59 -15.57
N ILE A 133 -24.85 -2.71 -16.06
CA ILE A 133 -25.22 -2.24 -17.41
C ILE A 133 -25.01 -0.73 -17.52
N TYR A 134 -25.42 0.05 -16.52
CA TYR A 134 -25.25 1.51 -16.52
C TYR A 134 -23.77 1.93 -16.49
N ILE A 135 -22.91 1.25 -15.72
CA ILE A 135 -21.47 1.55 -15.69
C ILE A 135 -20.84 1.27 -17.06
N MET A 136 -21.17 0.13 -17.67
CA MET A 136 -20.59 -0.28 -18.96
C MET A 136 -21.04 0.61 -20.12
N TYR A 137 -22.33 0.96 -20.17
CA TYR A 137 -22.95 1.56 -21.36
C TYR A 137 -23.48 2.99 -21.15
N GLY A 138 -23.50 3.47 -19.91
CA GLY A 138 -24.04 4.79 -19.59
C GLY A 138 -25.57 4.84 -19.60
N PRO A 139 -26.16 6.05 -19.68
CA PRO A 139 -27.60 6.20 -19.79
C PRO A 139 -28.14 5.62 -21.10
N PRO A 140 -29.42 5.18 -21.14
CA PRO A 140 -30.04 4.70 -22.37
C PRO A 140 -29.99 5.75 -23.48
N ASN A 141 -29.59 5.32 -24.67
CA ASN A 141 -29.62 6.11 -25.89
C ASN A 141 -31.06 6.22 -26.40
N GLU A 142 -31.73 7.31 -26.00
CA GLU A 142 -33.09 7.69 -26.38
C GLU A 142 -34.21 6.71 -25.99
N LYS A 143 -35.33 7.28 -25.54
CA LYS A 143 -36.62 6.59 -25.50
C LYS A 143 -37.31 7.01 -26.79
N GLU A 144 -37.50 6.07 -27.72
CA GLU A 144 -38.46 6.24 -28.83
C GLU A 144 -39.87 6.52 -28.29
#